data_AF-A0A497BV85-F1
#
_entry.id   AF-A0A497BV85-F1
#
_cell.length_a   1.000
_cell.length_b   1.000
_cell.length_c   1.000
_cell.angle_alpha   90.00
_cell.angle_beta   90.00
_cell.angle_gamma   90.00
#
_symmetry.space_group_name_H-M   'P 1'
#
loop_
_entity.id
_entity.type
_entity.pdbx_description
1 polymer ?
#
loop_
_entity_poly.entity_id
_entity_poly.type
_entity_poly.pdbx_seq_one_letter_code
_entity_poly.pdbx_strand_id
1 'polypeptide(L)'
;MTDNFFTDNPDLQFHLDKLDLREIIETLEEEYTTPAQYPAAPRNYADAKDNYRLLLTLLGEICATRIAPRAAEADEEGVQFHDGQVTYTAATQEALALLR
;
A
#
# COMPACT_ATOMS: atom_id res chain seq x y z
N MET A 1 18.72 3.39 8.59
CA MET A 1 17.29 3.72 8.74
C MET A 1 16.72 3.53 7.36
N THR A 2 15.67 2.73 7.23
CA THR A 2 15.06 2.44 5.93
C THR A 2 14.09 3.57 5.62
N ASP A 3 14.21 4.17 4.44
CA ASP A 3 13.38 5.32 4.07
C ASP A 3 12.13 4.86 3.29
N ASN A 4 12.15 3.62 2.77
CA ASN A 4 11.02 3.06 2.03
C ASN A 4 11.00 1.52 2.09
N PHE A 5 9.93 0.93 2.65
CA PHE A 5 9.83 -0.53 2.79
C PHE A 5 9.64 -1.31 1.49
N PHE A 6 9.33 -0.65 0.37
CA PHE A 6 9.23 -1.29 -0.93
C PHE A 6 10.55 -1.21 -1.71
N THR A 7 11.11 -0.02 -1.90
CA THR A 7 12.33 0.14 -2.71
C THR A 7 13.58 -0.41 -2.03
N ASP A 8 13.60 -0.42 -0.69
CA ASP A 8 14.71 -0.96 0.09
C ASP A 8 14.56 -2.48 0.34
N ASN A 9 13.57 -3.12 -0.29
CA ASN A 9 13.36 -4.56 -0.25
C ASN A 9 13.55 -5.19 -1.65
N PRO A 10 14.77 -5.69 -1.97
CA PRO A 10 15.09 -6.27 -3.28
C PRO A 10 14.20 -7.47 -3.65
N ASP A 11 13.69 -8.20 -2.67
CA ASP A 11 12.84 -9.38 -2.92
C ASP A 11 11.47 -8.96 -3.46
N LEU A 12 10.86 -7.91 -2.91
CA LEU A 12 9.60 -7.36 -3.42
C LEU A 12 9.77 -6.77 -4.82
N GLN A 13 10.89 -6.07 -5.08
CA GLN A 13 11.21 -5.58 -6.43
C GLN A 13 11.33 -6.74 -7.42
N PHE A 14 12.09 -7.78 -7.04
CA PHE A 14 12.30 -8.96 -7.86
C PHE A 14 10.99 -9.67 -8.21
N HIS A 15 10.10 -9.88 -7.23
CA HIS A 15 8.82 -10.54 -7.47
C HIS A 15 7.92 -9.72 -8.39
N LEU A 16 7.81 -8.40 -8.18
CA LEU A 16 7.04 -7.54 -9.09
C LEU A 16 7.59 -7.58 -10.52
N ASP A 17 8.91 -7.67 -10.68
CA ASP A 17 9.55 -7.71 -11.99
C ASP A 17 9.43 -9.05 -12.70
N LYS A 18 9.57 -10.16 -11.97
CA LYS A 18 9.75 -11.49 -12.55
C LYS A 18 8.48 -12.33 -12.62
N LEU A 19 7.49 -12.07 -11.77
CA LEU A 19 6.23 -12.80 -11.84
C LEU A 19 5.48 -12.41 -13.12
N ASP A 20 4.99 -13.43 -13.83
CA ASP A 20 4.05 -13.21 -14.93
C ASP A 20 2.66 -13.02 -14.35
N LEU A 21 2.25 -11.77 -14.23
CA LEU A 21 0.97 -11.36 -13.65
C LEU A 21 -0.07 -11.03 -14.73
N ARG A 22 0.22 -11.29 -16.01
CA ARG A 22 -0.60 -10.80 -17.14
C ARG A 22 -2.06 -11.18 -17.02
N GLU A 23 -2.33 -12.48 -16.89
CA GLU A 23 -3.70 -13.01 -16.82
C GLU A 23 -4.50 -12.43 -15.64
N ILE A 24 -3.83 -12.32 -14.48
CA ILE A 24 -4.46 -11.80 -13.25
C ILE A 24 -4.74 -10.30 -13.40
N ILE A 25 -3.76 -9.51 -13.86
CA ILE A 25 -3.90 -8.06 -14.00
C ILE A 25 -4.92 -7.73 -15.08
N GLU A 26 -4.91 -8.43 -16.21
CA GLU A 26 -5.89 -8.22 -17.28
C GLU A 26 -7.32 -8.47 -16.78
N THR A 27 -7.53 -9.49 -15.95
CA THR A 27 -8.84 -9.75 -15.32
C THR A 27 -9.21 -8.67 -14.31
N LEU A 28 -8.27 -8.22 -13.48
CA LEU A 28 -8.50 -7.18 -12.46
C LEU A 28 -8.79 -5.81 -13.07
N GLU A 29 -8.16 -5.48 -14.19
CA GLU A 29 -8.30 -4.20 -14.90
C GLU A 29 -9.42 -4.22 -15.95
N GLU A 30 -10.29 -5.24 -15.94
CA GLU A 30 -11.41 -5.40 -16.87
C GLU A 30 -10.97 -5.25 -18.34
N GLU A 31 -9.92 -5.99 -18.73
CA GLU A 31 -9.32 -5.96 -20.06
C GLU A 31 -8.86 -4.55 -20.52
N TYR A 32 -8.55 -3.66 -19.56
CA TYR A 32 -8.14 -2.27 -19.79
C TYR A 32 -9.19 -1.44 -20.54
N THR A 33 -10.48 -1.75 -20.35
CA THR A 33 -11.60 -1.06 -21.02
C THR A 33 -12.04 0.24 -20.33
N THR A 34 -11.60 0.44 -19.09
CA THR A 34 -11.98 1.55 -18.21
C THR A 34 -11.24 2.89 -18.39
N PRO A 35 -10.16 3.06 -19.19
CA PRO A 35 -9.51 4.37 -19.39
C PRO A 35 -10.40 5.49 -19.90
N ALA A 36 -11.52 5.18 -20.56
CA ALA A 36 -12.51 6.16 -20.99
C ALA A 36 -13.30 6.78 -19.83
N GLN A 37 -13.42 6.06 -18.71
CA GLN A 37 -14.16 6.49 -17.51
C GLN A 37 -13.21 7.05 -16.45
N TYR A 38 -12.01 6.48 -16.33
CA TYR A 38 -11.02 6.86 -15.33
C TYR A 38 -9.70 7.22 -16.01
N PRO A 39 -9.31 8.51 -16.04
CA PRO A 39 -8.07 8.95 -16.72
C PRO A 39 -6.79 8.28 -16.21
N ALA A 40 -6.80 7.79 -14.97
CA ALA A 40 -5.68 7.10 -14.33
C ALA A 40 -5.73 5.57 -14.50
N ALA A 41 -6.79 5.01 -15.10
CA ALA A 41 -6.85 3.57 -15.33
C ALA A 41 -5.78 3.14 -16.33
N PRO A 42 -5.11 2.00 -16.08
CA PRO A 42 -4.06 1.52 -16.94
C PRO A 42 -4.62 1.10 -18.30
N ARG A 43 -3.82 1.30 -19.35
CA ARG A 43 -4.20 1.02 -20.75
C ARG A 43 -3.74 -0.34 -21.24
N ASN A 44 -2.80 -0.94 -20.53
CA ASN A 44 -2.22 -2.24 -20.84
C ASN A 44 -1.40 -2.75 -19.63
N TYR A 45 -0.88 -3.97 -19.75
CA TYR A 45 -0.12 -4.62 -18.70
C TYR A 45 1.12 -3.85 -18.22
N ALA A 46 1.88 -3.23 -19.14
CA ALA A 46 3.07 -2.49 -18.76
C ALA A 46 2.70 -1.24 -17.95
N ASP A 47 1.66 -0.52 -18.39
CA ASP A 47 1.10 0.65 -17.71
C ASP A 47 0.58 0.29 -16.31
N ALA A 48 -0.13 -0.84 -16.18
CA ALA A 48 -0.58 -1.35 -14.89
C ALA A 48 0.59 -1.66 -13.94
N LYS A 49 1.64 -2.35 -14.41
CA LYS A 49 2.83 -2.63 -13.60
C LYS A 49 3.54 -1.34 -13.15
N ASP A 50 3.65 -0.36 -14.03
CA ASP A 50 4.28 0.92 -13.71
C ASP A 50 3.47 1.69 -12.66
N ASN A 51 2.14 1.70 -12.79
CA ASN A 51 1.24 2.26 -11.77
C ASN A 51 1.39 1.55 -10.42
N TYR A 52 1.45 0.21 -10.41
CA TYR A 52 1.63 -0.55 -9.16
C TYR A 52 2.97 -0.24 -8.50
N ARG A 53 4.04 -0.11 -9.29
CA ARG A 53 5.34 0.30 -8.77
C ARG A 53 5.27 1.68 -8.12
N LEU A 54 4.60 2.66 -8.74
CA LEU A 54 4.42 3.99 -8.16
C LEU A 54 3.66 3.92 -6.83
N LEU A 55 2.53 3.21 -6.78
CA LEU A 55 1.73 3.05 -5.57
C LEU A 55 2.48 2.36 -4.45
N LEU A 56 3.19 1.26 -4.74
CA LEU A 56 3.98 0.52 -3.77
C LEU A 56 5.16 1.36 -3.25
N THR A 57 5.74 2.21 -4.10
CA THR A 57 6.80 3.15 -3.69
C THR A 57 6.24 4.18 -2.71
N LEU A 58 5.12 4.84 -3.05
CA LEU A 58 4.49 5.80 -2.15
C LEU A 58 4.07 5.14 -0.82
N LEU A 59 3.43 3.98 -0.88
CA LEU A 59 3.02 3.22 0.30
C LEU A 59 4.22 2.82 1.17
N GLY A 60 5.30 2.36 0.55
CA GLY A 60 6.53 1.98 1.26
C GLY A 60 7.16 3.15 2.02
N GLU A 61 7.12 4.36 1.48
CA GLU A 61 7.59 5.59 2.15
C GLU A 61 6.70 5.96 3.33
N ILE A 62 5.37 5.96 3.14
CA ILE A 62 4.39 6.25 4.22
C ILE A 62 4.60 5.27 5.38
N CYS A 63 4.73 3.97 5.05
CA CYS A 63 4.95 2.94 6.05
C CYS A 63 6.27 3.14 6.82
N ALA A 64 7.38 3.41 6.13
CA ALA A 64 8.69 3.55 6.75
C ALA A 64 8.83 4.83 7.59
N THR A 65 8.29 5.96 7.10
CA THR A 65 8.56 7.28 7.66
C THR A 65 7.45 7.81 8.58
N ARG A 66 6.23 7.28 8.49
CA ARG A 66 5.08 7.75 9.30
C ARG A 66 4.50 6.68 10.20
N ILE A 67 4.31 5.46 9.69
CA ILE A 67 3.64 4.40 10.45
C ILE A 67 4.62 3.68 11.37
N ALA A 68 5.73 3.15 10.83
CA ALA A 68 6.70 2.36 11.58
C ALA A 68 7.31 3.07 12.80
N PRO A 69 7.64 4.38 12.76
CA PRO A 69 8.22 5.07 13.91
C PRO A 69 7.30 5.11 15.13
N ARG A 70 5.97 5.05 14.93
CA ARG A 70 4.97 5.06 16.00
C ARG A 70 4.43 3.66 16.33
N ALA A 71 4.92 2.62 15.67
CA ALA A 71 4.40 1.26 15.86
C ALA A 71 4.65 0.73 17.28
N ALA A 72 5.83 1.01 17.85
CA ALA A 72 6.15 0.61 19.23
C ALA A 72 5.26 1.34 20.26
N GLU A 73 5.04 2.64 20.08
CA GLU A 73 4.12 3.44 20.90
C GLU A 73 2.68 2.87 20.85
N ALA A 74 2.21 2.51 19.65
CA ALA A 74 0.89 1.90 19.47
C ALA A 74 0.75 0.55 20.19
N ASP A 75 1.81 -0.27 20.19
CA ASP A 75 1.83 -1.56 20.88
C ASP A 75 1.85 -1.38 22.41
N GLU A 76 2.68 -0.46 22.90
CA GLU A 76 2.77 -0.15 24.34
C GLU A 76 1.47 0.43 24.91
N GLU A 77 0.80 1.33 24.18
CA GLU A 77 -0.48 1.92 24.60
C GLU A 77 -1.61 0.89 24.60
N GLY A 78 -1.66 0.05 23.56
CA GLY A 78 -2.68 -0.98 23.38
C GLY A 78 -4.09 -0.40 23.15
N VAL A 79 -5.00 -1.24 22.65
CA VAL A 79 -6.39 -0.83 22.44
C VAL A 79 -7.15 -0.73 23.76
N GLN A 80 -8.06 0.24 23.86
CA GLN A 80 -8.90 0.42 25.04
C GLN A 80 -10.32 -0.09 24.76
N PHE A 81 -10.90 -0.83 25.71
CA PHE A 81 -12.27 -1.33 25.61
C PHE A 81 -13.14 -0.74 26.72
N HIS A 82 -14.15 0.04 26.33
CA HIS A 82 -15.09 0.67 27.26
C HIS A 82 -16.52 0.62 26.68
N ASP A 83 -17.50 0.30 27.52
CA ASP A 83 -18.94 0.33 27.19
C ASP A 83 -19.33 -0.42 25.90
N GLY A 84 -18.69 -1.55 25.64
CA GLY A 84 -18.97 -2.37 24.46
C GLY A 84 -18.26 -1.90 23.18
N GLN A 85 -17.42 -0.88 23.25
CA GLN A 85 -16.68 -0.34 22.12
C GLN A 85 -15.16 -0.44 22.32
N VAL A 86 -14.45 -0.75 21.23
CA VAL A 86 -12.99 -0.72 21.16
C VAL A 86 -12.54 0.62 20.58
N THR A 87 -11.59 1.26 21.23
CA THR A 87 -10.91 2.49 20.77
C THR A 87 -9.47 2.16 20.44
N TYR A 88 -9.06 2.44 19.20
CA TYR A 88 -7.67 2.31 18.76
C TYR A 88 -6.79 3.41 19.35
N THR A 89 -5.50 3.15 19.47
CA THR A 89 -4.49 4.13 19.90
C THR A 89 -4.43 5.32 18.95
N ALA A 90 -3.93 6.45 19.44
CA ALA A 90 -3.77 7.64 18.61
C ALA A 90 -2.86 7.36 17.39
N ALA A 91 -1.80 6.58 17.58
CA ALA A 91 -0.89 6.17 16.52
C ALA A 91 -1.58 5.31 15.45
N THR A 92 -2.41 4.34 15.83
CA THR A 92 -3.18 3.53 14.87
C THR A 92 -4.21 4.36 14.13
N GLN A 93 -4.89 5.30 14.80
CA GLN A 93 -5.86 6.18 14.15
C GLN A 93 -5.20 7.11 13.12
N GLU A 94 -4.04 7.68 13.43
CA GLU A 94 -3.28 8.49 12.48
C GLU A 94 -2.82 7.66 11.27
N ALA A 95 -2.31 6.44 11.50
CA ALA A 95 -1.92 5.54 10.41
C ALA A 95 -3.09 5.23 9.47
N LEU A 96 -4.30 4.98 10.02
CA LEU A 96 -5.49 4.76 9.22
C LEU A 96 -5.92 6.02 8.45
N ALA A 97 -5.73 7.21 9.01
CA ALA A 97 -6.04 8.46 8.33
C ALA A 97 -5.08 8.74 7.16
N LEU A 98 -3.81 8.35 7.26
CA LEU A 98 -2.83 8.48 6.19
C LEU A 98 -3.10 7.55 4.98
N LEU A 99 -3.83 6.46 5.19
CA LEU A 99 -4.13 5.44 4.18
C LEU A 99 -5.53 5.56 3.55
N ARG A 100 -6.29 6.58 3.93
CA ARG A 100 -7.62 6.89 3.38
C ARG A 100 -7.52 7.79 2.17
#